data_AF-J0S1W0-F1
#
_entry.id   AF-J0S1W0-F1
#
_cell.length_a   1.000
_cell.length_b   1.000
_cell.length_c   1.000
_cell.angle_alpha   90.00
_cell.angle_beta   90.00
_cell.angle_gamma   90.00
#
_symmetry.space_group_name_H-M   'P 1'
#
loop_
_entity.id
_entity.type
_entity.pdbx_description
1 polymer ?
#
loop_
_entity_poly.entity_id
_entity_poly.type
_entity_poly.pdbx_seq_one_letter_code
_entity_poly.pdbx_strand_id
1 'polypeptide(L)'
;MQVIVPPMLADLVAGSIIALDGAEFTRLRRCPTCGQEVRGHDMKRRRFAVIKGPEGEKEIVVWVKRFHCTGCGTLCTADAPFYPETRVGAPIVDLCLVLTEDYPFNHAARILGAMRIVLDRGSVRNYALRRKEPVPSTPLYGLRLPNSILSLLTLSIGRDEPGPIEGTKILAACGFPSADRTPLHPLRSEEGDQRYEEKEKEEGKAEEKADRRQDE
;
A
#
# COMPACT_ATOMS: atom_id res chain seq x y z
N MET A 1 25.80 -6.13 -14.08
CA MET A 1 24.89 -7.30 -14.08
C MET A 1 23.49 -6.79 -14.41
N GLN A 2 22.93 -7.18 -15.56
CA GLN A 2 21.54 -6.86 -15.90
C GLN A 2 20.66 -7.90 -15.21
N VAL A 3 19.78 -7.46 -14.32
CA VAL A 3 18.79 -8.33 -13.70
C VAL A 3 17.60 -8.37 -14.64
N ILE A 4 17.34 -9.54 -15.21
CA ILE A 4 16.17 -9.78 -16.05
C ILE A 4 15.08 -10.26 -15.11
N VAL A 5 14.03 -9.47 -14.92
CA VAL A 5 12.83 -9.93 -14.22
C VAL A 5 12.13 -10.93 -15.15
N PRO A 6 11.95 -12.21 -14.75
CA PRO A 6 11.22 -13.15 -15.57
C PRO A 6 9.78 -12.66 -15.81
N PRO A 7 9.25 -12.70 -17.04
CA PRO A 7 7.89 -12.23 -17.34
C PRO A 7 6.82 -12.86 -16.44
N MET A 8 6.91 -14.17 -16.22
CA MET A 8 6.02 -14.89 -15.29
C MET A 8 6.02 -14.29 -13.89
N LEU A 9 7.19 -13.93 -13.36
CA LEU A 9 7.29 -13.33 -12.03
C LEU A 9 6.68 -11.92 -12.02
N ALA A 10 6.94 -11.12 -13.06
CA ALA A 10 6.35 -9.80 -13.20
C ALA A 10 4.82 -9.87 -13.22
N ASP A 11 4.24 -10.80 -13.97
CA ASP A 11 2.79 -10.97 -14.08
C ASP A 11 2.17 -11.51 -12.78
N LEU A 12 2.84 -12.43 -12.09
CA LEU A 12 2.41 -12.90 -10.78
C LEU A 12 2.36 -11.75 -9.76
N VAL A 13 3.43 -10.97 -9.66
CA VAL A 13 3.51 -9.83 -8.73
C VAL A 13 2.43 -8.81 -9.07
N ALA A 14 2.35 -8.37 -10.34
CA ALA A 14 1.36 -7.40 -10.76
C ALA A 14 -0.08 -7.91 -10.56
N GLY A 15 -0.36 -9.16 -10.91
CA GLY A 15 -1.67 -9.81 -10.74
C GLY A 15 -2.10 -9.87 -9.29
N SER A 16 -1.19 -10.21 -8.37
CA SER A 16 -1.51 -10.23 -6.93
C SER A 16 -1.84 -8.86 -6.36
N ILE A 17 -1.18 -7.80 -6.85
CA ILE A 17 -1.46 -6.42 -6.44
C ILE A 17 -2.79 -5.96 -7.04
N ILE A 18 -3.05 -6.25 -8.31
CA ILE A 18 -4.32 -5.94 -8.99
C ILE A 18 -5.50 -6.58 -8.26
N ALA A 19 -5.35 -7.79 -7.74
CA ALA A 19 -6.40 -8.51 -7.02
C ALA A 19 -6.85 -7.82 -5.71
N LEU A 20 -6.10 -6.83 -5.21
CA LEU A 20 -6.42 -6.05 -4.02
C LEU A 20 -7.34 -4.85 -4.32
N ASP A 21 -7.57 -4.55 -5.59
CA ASP A 21 -8.38 -3.40 -6.00
C ASP A 21 -9.81 -3.51 -5.45
N GLY A 22 -10.28 -2.44 -4.82
CA GLY A 22 -11.57 -2.37 -4.14
C GLY A 22 -11.63 -3.02 -2.76
N ALA A 23 -10.52 -3.56 -2.22
CA ALA A 23 -10.54 -4.17 -0.90
C ALA A 23 -10.90 -3.17 0.21
N GLU A 24 -11.70 -3.63 1.18
CA GLU A 24 -12.15 -2.81 2.30
C GLU A 24 -11.52 -3.23 3.63
N PHE A 25 -11.06 -2.23 4.38
CA PHE A 25 -10.53 -2.36 5.72
C PHE A 25 -11.47 -1.65 6.69
N THR A 26 -12.27 -2.42 7.43
CA THR A 26 -13.40 -1.88 8.22
C THR A 26 -13.30 -2.15 9.71
N ARG A 27 -12.22 -2.80 10.17
CA ARG A 27 -12.07 -3.23 11.56
C ARG A 27 -11.07 -2.36 12.31
N LEU A 28 -11.51 -1.82 13.44
CA LEU A 28 -10.67 -1.22 14.47
C LEU A 28 -11.30 -1.55 15.82
N ARG A 29 -10.58 -2.26 16.70
CA ARG A 29 -11.16 -2.68 17.99
C ARG A 29 -11.27 -1.53 18.99
N ARG A 30 -10.19 -0.75 19.12
CA ARG A 30 -10.05 0.32 20.11
C ARG A 30 -9.14 1.43 19.58
N CYS A 31 -9.34 2.63 20.10
CA CYS A 31 -8.52 3.80 19.77
C CYS A 31 -7.03 3.49 20.04
N PRO A 32 -6.13 3.70 19.07
CA PRO A 32 -4.69 3.52 19.27
C PRO A 32 -4.07 4.50 20.26
N THR A 33 -4.68 5.67 20.47
CA THR A 33 -4.13 6.71 21.36
C THR A 33 -4.49 6.50 22.82
N CYS A 34 -5.75 6.19 23.13
CA CYS A 34 -6.24 6.12 24.52
C CYS A 34 -6.92 4.80 24.90
N GLY A 35 -7.02 3.84 23.97
CA GLY A 35 -7.62 2.52 24.21
C GLY A 35 -9.14 2.50 24.37
N GLN A 36 -9.82 3.64 24.26
CA GLN A 36 -11.28 3.73 24.35
C GLN A 36 -11.99 3.24 23.09
N GLU A 37 -13.31 3.11 23.19
CA GLU A 37 -14.16 2.73 22.06
C GLU A 37 -14.11 3.74 20.90
N VAL A 38 -14.46 3.24 19.72
CA VAL A 38 -14.40 3.99 18.47
C VAL A 38 -15.74 3.89 17.76
N ARG A 39 -16.23 5.04 17.27
CA ARG A 39 -17.47 5.13 16.49
C ARG A 39 -17.11 5.31 15.02
N GLY A 40 -17.74 4.53 14.14
CA GLY A 40 -17.53 4.65 12.70
C GLY A 40 -17.84 6.07 12.19
N HIS A 41 -16.98 6.57 11.31
CA HIS A 41 -17.12 7.87 10.67
C HIS A 41 -17.47 7.69 9.19
N ASP A 42 -16.48 7.50 8.32
CA ASP A 42 -16.64 7.35 6.87
C ASP A 42 -15.60 6.38 6.29
N MET A 43 -15.66 6.15 4.97
CA MET A 43 -14.65 5.38 4.25
C MET A 43 -13.71 6.34 3.53
N LYS A 44 -12.39 6.18 3.74
CA LYS A 44 -11.37 6.94 3.01
C LYS A 44 -10.80 6.08 1.88
N ARG A 45 -10.89 6.60 0.65
CA ARG A 45 -10.18 6.08 -0.52
C ARG A 45 -8.66 6.21 -0.30
N ARG A 46 -7.90 5.14 -0.49
CA ARG A 46 -6.43 5.17 -0.45
C ARG A 46 -5.84 4.45 -1.65
N ARG A 47 -4.88 5.09 -2.30
CA ARG A 47 -4.08 4.45 -3.34
C ARG A 47 -3.16 3.40 -2.73
N PHE A 48 -3.31 2.16 -3.16
CA PHE A 48 -2.45 1.05 -2.75
C PHE A 48 -1.21 0.95 -3.64
N ALA A 49 -1.39 1.01 -4.96
CA ALA A 49 -0.32 0.96 -5.94
C ALA A 49 -0.77 1.60 -7.26
N VAL A 50 0.17 1.81 -8.17
CA VAL A 50 -0.12 2.10 -9.58
C VAL A 50 0.58 1.02 -10.40
N ILE A 51 -0.18 0.36 -11.28
CA ILE A 51 0.30 -0.75 -12.11
C ILE A 51 0.24 -0.34 -13.57
N LYS A 52 1.35 -0.53 -14.30
CA LYS A 52 1.41 -0.34 -15.74
C LYS A 52 0.73 -1.52 -16.45
N GLY A 53 -0.40 -1.25 -17.07
CA GLY A 53 -1.18 -2.16 -17.91
C GLY A 53 -0.94 -1.95 -19.41
N PRO A 54 -1.59 -2.78 -20.26
CA PRO A 54 -1.57 -2.60 -21.71
C PRO A 54 -2.27 -1.30 -22.15
N GLU A 55 -3.30 -0.87 -21.41
CA GLU A 55 -4.11 0.32 -21.71
C GLU A 55 -3.58 1.60 -21.02
N GLY A 56 -2.46 1.51 -20.31
CA GLY A 56 -1.88 2.62 -19.54
C GLY A 56 -1.71 2.29 -18.06
N GLU A 57 -1.63 3.33 -17.23
CA GLU A 57 -1.49 3.16 -15.78
C GLU A 57 -2.86 2.90 -15.13
N LYS A 58 -2.94 1.86 -14.30
CA LYS A 58 -4.10 1.55 -13.48
C LYS A 58 -3.79 1.84 -12.02
N GLU A 59 -4.59 2.71 -11.39
CA GLU A 59 -4.55 2.90 -9.95
C GLU A 59 -5.25 1.72 -9.26
N ILE A 60 -4.56 1.10 -8.29
CA ILE A 60 -5.14 0.08 -7.42
C ILE A 60 -5.54 0.78 -6.12
N VAL A 61 -6.82 0.72 -5.80
CA VAL A 61 -7.42 1.51 -4.72
C VAL A 61 -7.98 0.59 -3.66
N VAL A 62 -7.84 0.99 -2.40
CA VAL A 62 -8.48 0.32 -1.26
C VAL A 62 -9.23 1.32 -0.40
N TRP A 63 -10.21 0.83 0.36
CA TRP A 63 -11.07 1.64 1.20
C TRP A 63 -10.76 1.38 2.67
N VAL A 64 -10.40 2.43 3.41
CA VAL A 64 -10.05 2.32 4.83
C VAL A 64 -11.07 3.10 5.65
N LYS A 65 -11.79 2.40 6.53
CA LYS A 65 -12.78 3.02 7.42
C LYS A 65 -12.09 3.93 8.42
N ARG A 66 -12.63 5.13 8.63
CA ARG A 66 -12.22 6.04 9.70
C ARG A 66 -13.20 5.97 10.86
N PHE A 67 -12.71 6.32 12.03
CA PHE A 67 -13.46 6.28 13.28
C PHE A 67 -13.10 7.49 14.14
N HIS A 68 -14.07 7.96 14.91
CA HIS A 68 -13.82 8.91 16.00
C HIS A 68 -13.71 8.16 17.32
N CYS A 69 -12.69 8.47 18.11
CA CYS A 69 -12.60 7.96 19.47
C CYS A 69 -13.65 8.63 20.37
N THR A 70 -14.40 7.85 21.16
CA THR A 70 -15.41 8.37 22.10
C THR A 70 -14.79 9.00 23.34
N GLY A 71 -13.53 8.70 23.66
CA GLY A 71 -12.82 9.25 24.82
C GLY A 71 -12.03 10.52 24.50
N CYS A 72 -11.07 10.44 23.58
CA CYS A 72 -10.15 11.55 23.27
C CYS A 72 -10.51 12.34 22.01
N GLY A 73 -11.56 11.95 21.28
CA GLY A 73 -11.99 12.63 20.04
C GLY A 73 -11.06 12.45 18.84
N THR A 74 -9.93 11.75 18.97
CA THR A 74 -8.96 11.55 17.89
C THR A 74 -9.57 10.74 16.74
N LEU A 75 -9.35 11.21 15.51
CA LEU A 75 -9.69 10.47 14.30
C LEU A 75 -8.69 9.32 14.08
N CYS A 76 -9.19 8.10 14.00
CA CYS A 76 -8.42 6.87 13.86
C CYS A 76 -8.84 6.15 12.57
N THR A 77 -7.97 5.33 11.99
CA THR A 77 -8.31 4.50 10.81
C THR A 77 -8.38 3.02 11.18
N ALA A 78 -9.13 2.24 10.41
CA ALA A 78 -9.06 0.78 10.45
C ALA A 78 -7.63 0.28 10.26
N ASP A 79 -7.36 -0.93 10.74
CA ASP A 79 -6.10 -1.61 10.47
C ASP A 79 -6.01 -1.82 8.94
N ALA A 80 -4.94 -1.30 8.34
CA ALA A 80 -4.68 -1.38 6.91
C ALA A 80 -3.17 -1.58 6.66
N PRO A 81 -2.77 -2.32 5.60
CA PRO A 81 -1.38 -2.66 5.32
C PRO A 81 -0.63 -1.49 4.68
N PHE A 82 -0.45 -0.41 5.43
CA PHE A 82 0.33 0.77 5.05
C PHE A 82 1.31 1.09 6.17
N TYR A 83 2.55 1.39 5.79
CA TYR A 83 3.47 2.01 6.73
C TYR A 83 3.02 3.46 7.03
N PRO A 84 3.36 4.01 8.21
CA PRO A 84 3.14 5.42 8.50
C PRO A 84 3.75 6.31 7.41
N GLU A 85 3.02 7.34 7.01
CA GLU A 85 3.47 8.36 6.03
C GLU A 85 3.93 7.78 4.68
N THR A 86 3.40 6.62 4.27
CA THR A 86 3.61 6.09 2.92
C THR A 86 2.38 6.29 2.03
N ARG A 87 2.66 6.53 0.75
CA ARG A 87 1.64 6.78 -0.29
C ARG A 87 1.21 5.50 -1.02
N VAL A 88 1.82 4.37 -0.68
CA VAL A 88 1.60 3.05 -1.28
C VAL A 88 1.53 2.00 -0.17
N GLY A 89 0.92 0.86 -0.48
CA GLY A 89 0.78 -0.26 0.43
C GLY A 89 2.13 -0.82 0.90
N ALA A 90 2.14 -1.35 2.11
CA ALA A 90 3.33 -1.90 2.76
C ALA A 90 4.07 -2.96 1.91
N PRO A 91 3.41 -3.88 1.17
CA PRO A 91 4.11 -4.84 0.32
C PRO A 91 4.94 -4.20 -0.80
N ILE A 92 4.50 -3.05 -1.32
CA ILE A 92 5.24 -2.28 -2.34
C ILE A 92 6.50 -1.67 -1.72
N VAL A 93 6.34 -1.14 -0.51
CA VAL A 93 7.46 -0.59 0.26
C VAL A 93 8.45 -1.70 0.62
N ASP A 94 7.98 -2.85 1.10
CA ASP A 94 8.80 -4.01 1.42
C ASP A 94 9.65 -4.45 0.23
N LEU A 95 9.02 -4.54 -0.95
CA LEU A 95 9.73 -4.92 -2.17
C LEU A 95 10.79 -3.89 -2.54
N CYS A 96 10.47 -2.60 -2.41
CA CYS A 96 11.43 -1.52 -2.57
C CYS A 96 12.61 -1.66 -1.59
N LEU A 97 12.35 -1.88 -0.30
CA LEU A 97 13.38 -2.03 0.73
C LEU A 97 14.30 -3.22 0.40
N VAL A 98 13.74 -4.38 0.08
CA VAL A 98 14.50 -5.58 -0.29
C VAL A 98 15.37 -5.33 -1.52
N LEU A 99 14.82 -4.73 -2.58
CA LEU A 99 15.58 -4.45 -3.81
C LEU A 99 16.72 -3.46 -3.56
N THR A 100 16.53 -2.47 -2.68
CA THR A 100 17.57 -1.46 -2.40
C THR A 100 18.71 -1.95 -1.53
N GLU A 101 18.61 -3.17 -0.97
CA GLU A 101 19.74 -3.84 -0.33
C GLU A 101 20.76 -4.35 -1.35
N ASP A 102 20.29 -4.81 -2.51
CA ASP A 102 21.13 -5.42 -3.55
C ASP A 102 21.46 -4.45 -4.69
N TYR A 103 20.65 -3.40 -4.87
CA TYR A 103 20.68 -2.54 -6.04
C TYR A 103 20.63 -1.05 -5.70
N PRO A 104 21.34 -0.18 -6.46
CA PRO A 104 21.18 1.25 -6.35
C PRO A 104 19.73 1.68 -6.61
N PHE A 105 19.29 2.81 -6.03
CA PHE A 105 17.89 3.28 -6.12
C PHE A 105 17.34 3.35 -7.56
N ASN A 106 18.17 3.78 -8.52
CA ASN A 106 17.78 3.80 -9.94
C ASN A 106 17.47 2.40 -10.48
N HIS A 107 18.28 1.41 -10.11
CA HIS A 107 18.14 0.05 -10.59
C HIS A 107 16.95 -0.64 -9.88
N ALA A 108 16.77 -0.42 -8.58
CA ALA A 108 15.58 -0.88 -7.85
C ALA A 108 14.28 -0.33 -8.48
N ALA A 109 14.21 0.96 -8.81
CA ALA A 109 13.07 1.56 -9.50
C ALA A 109 12.81 0.93 -10.88
N ARG A 110 13.87 0.61 -11.63
CA ARG A 110 13.75 -0.11 -12.91
C ARG A 110 13.24 -1.53 -12.74
N ILE A 111 13.66 -2.25 -11.70
CA ILE A 111 13.18 -3.61 -11.40
C ILE A 111 11.69 -3.57 -11.02
N LEU A 112 11.26 -2.60 -10.19
CA LEU A 112 9.85 -2.37 -9.89
C LEU A 112 9.04 -2.10 -11.17
N GLY A 113 9.55 -1.23 -12.05
CA GLY A 113 8.92 -0.95 -13.34
C GLY A 113 8.84 -2.18 -14.26
N ALA A 114 9.84 -3.07 -14.23
CA ALA A 114 9.81 -4.33 -14.96
C ALA A 114 8.78 -5.33 -14.37
N MET A 115 8.47 -5.22 -13.08
CA MET A 115 7.32 -5.89 -12.43
C MET A 115 6.01 -5.10 -12.60
N ARG A 116 5.98 -4.11 -13.49
CA ARG A 116 4.82 -3.26 -13.81
C ARG A 116 4.38 -2.34 -12.66
N ILE A 117 5.18 -2.19 -11.61
CA ILE A 117 4.89 -1.29 -10.49
C ILE A 117 5.45 0.09 -10.79
N VAL A 118 4.59 1.10 -10.79
CA VAL A 118 5.00 2.50 -10.99
C VAL A 118 5.40 3.09 -9.63
N LEU A 119 6.71 3.20 -9.42
CA LEU A 119 7.29 3.88 -8.27
C LEU A 119 8.56 4.62 -8.70
N ASP A 120 8.59 5.94 -8.51
CA ASP A 120 9.72 6.75 -8.94
C ASP A 120 10.94 6.57 -8.04
N ARG A 121 12.12 6.90 -8.58
CA ARG A 121 13.41 6.83 -7.87
C ARG A 121 13.42 7.65 -6.56
N GLY A 122 12.75 8.80 -6.54
CA GLY A 122 12.66 9.65 -5.35
C GLY A 122 11.91 8.97 -4.22
N SER A 123 10.76 8.36 -4.53
CA SER A 123 10.00 7.54 -3.58
C SER A 123 10.80 6.33 -3.10
N VAL A 124 11.49 5.62 -4.01
CA VAL A 124 12.37 4.50 -3.66
C VAL A 124 13.45 4.93 -2.68
N ARG A 125 14.16 6.03 -2.98
CA ARG A 125 15.18 6.60 -2.09
C ARG A 125 14.59 6.98 -0.73
N ASN A 126 13.43 7.63 -0.72
CA ASN A 126 12.78 8.08 0.51
C ASN A 126 12.46 6.89 1.44
N TYR A 127 11.86 5.83 0.90
CA TYR A 127 11.55 4.64 1.70
C TYR A 127 12.80 3.93 2.19
N ALA A 128 13.81 3.76 1.32
CA ALA A 128 15.06 3.11 1.69
C ALA A 128 15.81 3.83 2.82
N LEU A 129 15.82 5.17 2.82
CA LEU A 129 16.49 5.97 3.87
C LEU A 129 15.77 5.90 5.22
N ARG A 130 14.47 5.59 5.23
CA ARG A 130 13.64 5.49 6.44
C ARG A 130 13.65 4.09 7.05
N ARG A 131 14.30 3.11 6.43
CA ARG A 131 14.37 1.72 6.90
C ARG A 131 15.05 1.64 8.26
N LYS A 132 14.38 0.99 9.21
CA LYS A 132 14.94 0.68 10.53
C LYS A 132 15.48 -0.75 10.61
N GLU A 133 14.79 -1.70 10.00
CA GLU A 133 15.04 -3.14 10.13
C GLU A 133 15.02 -3.87 8.77
N PRO A 134 15.65 -5.04 8.67
CA PRO A 134 15.57 -5.86 7.46
C PRO A 134 14.19 -6.46 7.26
N VAL A 135 13.73 -6.44 6.01
CA VAL A 135 12.48 -7.07 5.59
C VAL A 135 12.74 -8.54 5.27
N PRO A 136 12.01 -9.50 5.89
CA PRO A 136 12.07 -10.91 5.56
C PRO A 136 11.80 -11.14 4.09
N SER A 137 12.75 -11.79 3.42
CA SER A 137 12.69 -12.03 1.99
C SER A 137 13.27 -13.38 1.64
N THR A 138 12.80 -13.92 0.51
CA THR A 138 13.24 -15.21 -0.03
C THR A 138 13.79 -14.99 -1.44
N PRO A 139 14.96 -15.58 -1.79
CA PRO A 139 15.45 -15.55 -3.15
C PRO A 139 14.56 -16.39 -4.07
N LEU A 140 14.08 -15.79 -5.17
CA LEU A 140 13.26 -16.40 -6.18
C LEU A 140 13.67 -15.88 -7.57
N TYR A 141 14.06 -16.78 -8.48
CA TYR A 141 14.52 -16.44 -9.84
C TYR A 141 15.62 -15.36 -9.90
N GLY A 142 16.57 -15.37 -8.97
CA GLY A 142 17.68 -14.40 -8.94
C GLY A 142 17.31 -13.02 -8.37
N LEU A 143 16.11 -12.87 -7.83
CA LEU A 143 15.64 -11.69 -7.12
C LEU A 143 15.25 -12.05 -5.69
N ARG A 144 15.39 -11.14 -4.73
CA ARG A 144 14.80 -11.32 -3.41
C ARG A 144 13.40 -10.70 -3.39
N LEU A 145 12.42 -11.49 -2.98
CA LEU A 145 11.04 -11.03 -2.81
C LEU A 145 10.67 -11.01 -1.34
N PRO A 146 10.01 -9.96 -0.85
CA PRO A 146 9.56 -9.90 0.54
C PRO A 146 8.44 -10.93 0.77
N ASN A 147 8.38 -11.45 2.00
CA ASN A 147 7.36 -12.43 2.38
C ASN A 147 5.93 -11.87 2.28
N SER A 148 5.74 -10.55 2.40
CA SER A 148 4.45 -9.89 2.18
C SER A 148 3.96 -10.05 0.74
N ILE A 149 4.84 -9.91 -0.27
CA ILE A 149 4.50 -10.17 -1.67
C ILE A 149 4.23 -11.67 -1.89
N LEU A 150 5.08 -12.55 -1.38
CA LEU A 150 4.90 -14.00 -1.53
C LEU A 150 3.56 -14.47 -0.95
N SER A 151 3.18 -13.94 0.21
CA SER A 151 1.89 -14.25 0.84
C SER A 151 0.71 -13.73 0.00
N LEU A 152 0.82 -12.53 -0.59
CA LEU A 152 -0.19 -12.02 -1.51
C LEU A 152 -0.32 -12.87 -2.78
N LEU A 153 0.79 -13.35 -3.34
CA LEU A 153 0.76 -14.29 -4.47
C LEU A 153 -0.09 -15.50 -4.11
N THR A 154 0.16 -16.13 -2.95
CA THR A 154 -0.61 -17.30 -2.51
C THR A 154 -2.10 -17.01 -2.28
N LEU A 155 -2.47 -15.81 -1.84
CA LEU A 155 -3.86 -15.41 -1.68
C LEU A 155 -4.57 -15.16 -3.02
N SER A 156 -3.82 -14.74 -4.04
CA SER A 156 -4.35 -14.38 -5.36
C SER A 156 -4.48 -15.58 -6.31
N ILE A 157 -3.62 -16.59 -6.16
CA ILE A 157 -3.62 -17.80 -6.99
C ILE A 157 -4.75 -18.74 -6.54
N GLY A 158 -5.57 -19.22 -7.46
CA GLY A 158 -6.61 -20.23 -7.18
C GLY A 158 -7.90 -19.67 -6.57
N ARG A 159 -8.22 -18.40 -6.82
CA ARG A 159 -9.51 -17.84 -6.40
C ARG A 159 -10.61 -18.28 -7.35
N ASP A 160 -11.55 -19.07 -6.83
CA ASP A 160 -12.73 -19.51 -7.57
C ASP A 160 -13.82 -18.44 -7.64
N GLU A 161 -13.86 -17.52 -6.67
CA GLU A 161 -14.91 -16.48 -6.60
C GLU A 161 -14.43 -15.10 -7.09
N PRO A 162 -15.18 -14.48 -8.03
CA PRO A 162 -14.94 -13.10 -8.44
C PRO A 162 -15.35 -12.13 -7.33
N GLY A 163 -14.44 -11.23 -6.95
CA GLY A 163 -14.69 -10.19 -5.96
C GLY A 163 -13.41 -9.68 -5.28
N PRO A 164 -13.47 -8.57 -4.53
CA PRO A 164 -12.31 -8.07 -3.79
C PRO A 164 -11.88 -9.07 -2.70
N ILE A 165 -10.56 -9.18 -2.46
CA ILE A 165 -10.04 -10.02 -1.38
C ILE A 165 -10.48 -9.39 -0.04
N GLU A 166 -10.95 -10.23 0.89
CA GLU A 166 -11.31 -9.78 2.23
C GLU A 166 -10.10 -9.11 2.92
N GLY A 167 -10.29 -7.88 3.39
CA GLY A 167 -9.20 -7.07 3.97
C GLY A 167 -8.47 -7.75 5.14
N THR A 168 -9.15 -8.61 5.90
CA THR A 168 -8.54 -9.40 6.99
C THR A 168 -7.49 -10.39 6.49
N LYS A 169 -7.70 -11.01 5.33
CA LYS A 169 -6.73 -11.92 4.69
C LYS A 169 -5.54 -11.15 4.16
N ILE A 170 -5.78 -9.99 3.54
CA ILE A 170 -4.72 -9.09 3.06
C ILE A 170 -3.84 -8.64 4.23
N LEU A 171 -4.47 -8.21 5.33
CA LEU A 171 -3.77 -7.83 6.56
C LEU A 171 -2.87 -8.96 7.06
N ALA A 172 -3.40 -10.17 7.21
CA ALA A 172 -2.63 -11.34 7.65
C ALA A 172 -1.44 -11.64 6.71
N ALA A 173 -1.65 -11.61 5.39
CA ALA A 173 -0.58 -11.82 4.41
C ALA A 173 0.50 -10.74 4.43
N CYS A 174 0.13 -9.49 4.72
CA CYS A 174 1.08 -8.40 4.85
C CYS A 174 1.76 -8.36 6.23
N GLY A 175 1.30 -9.16 7.20
CA GLY A 175 1.78 -9.13 8.59
C GLY A 175 1.24 -7.94 9.40
N PHE A 176 -0.01 -7.51 9.12
CA PHE A 176 -0.68 -6.38 9.78
C PHE A 176 -1.99 -6.81 10.51
N PRO A 177 -2.44 -6.01 11.50
CA PRO A 177 -1.56 -5.17 12.30
C PRO A 177 -0.55 -6.09 12.98
N SER A 178 0.71 -5.68 13.04
CA SER A 178 1.66 -6.34 13.95
C SER A 178 1.08 -6.31 15.37
N ALA A 179 1.46 -7.27 16.23
CA ALA A 179 0.85 -7.47 17.55
C ALA A 179 0.75 -6.18 18.41
N ASP A 180 1.61 -5.18 18.16
CA ASP A 180 1.66 -3.88 18.85
C ASP A 180 1.31 -2.68 17.96
N ARG A 181 0.70 -2.89 16.78
CA ARG A 181 0.48 -1.86 15.73
C ARG A 181 1.75 -1.15 15.25
N THR A 182 2.91 -1.59 15.72
CA THR A 182 4.25 -1.20 15.28
C THR A 182 4.58 -2.03 14.05
N PRO A 183 4.49 -1.51 12.83
CA PRO A 183 4.66 -2.31 11.61
C PRO A 183 5.86 -3.25 11.75
N LEU A 184 5.77 -4.49 11.22
CA LEU A 184 6.85 -5.49 11.37
C LEU A 184 8.24 -4.92 11.04
N HIS A 185 8.29 -3.89 10.18
CA HIS A 185 9.46 -3.04 9.98
C HIS A 185 9.07 -1.56 10.11
N PRO A 186 9.38 -0.88 11.23
CA PRO A 186 9.04 0.54 11.37
C PRO A 186 9.84 1.36 10.35
N LEU A 187 9.15 2.15 9.52
CA LEU A 187 9.79 3.28 8.86
C LEU A 187 9.94 4.42 9.86
N ARG A 188 11.08 5.13 9.84
CA ARG A 188 11.25 6.38 10.61
C ARG A 188 10.21 7.41 10.14
N SER A 189 9.54 8.13 11.04
CA SER A 189 8.63 9.23 10.69
C SER A 189 9.41 10.49 10.30
N GLU A 190 8.96 11.21 9.27
CA GLU A 190 9.41 12.58 8.96
C GLU A 190 8.19 13.52 8.89
N GLU A 191 8.26 14.61 9.65
CA GLU A 191 7.23 15.65 9.76
C GLU A 191 6.98 16.34 8.39
N GLY A 192 6.03 15.87 7.59
CA GLY A 192 5.84 16.37 6.22
C GLY A 192 4.40 16.38 5.67
N ASP A 193 3.38 16.18 6.51
CA ASP A 193 2.03 15.85 6.06
C ASP A 193 1.15 17.05 5.63
N GLN A 194 1.61 18.30 5.75
CA GLN A 194 0.75 19.46 5.49
C GLN A 194 0.48 19.75 4.00
N ARG A 195 1.30 19.24 3.07
CA ARG A 195 1.24 19.68 1.65
C ARG A 195 0.24 18.92 0.76
N TYR A 196 -0.26 17.76 1.19
CA TYR A 196 -1.11 16.90 0.34
C TYR A 196 -2.60 16.93 0.69
N GLU A 197 -2.96 17.31 1.91
CA GLU A 197 -4.37 17.63 2.22
C GLU A 197 -4.92 18.72 1.31
N GLU A 198 -4.07 19.65 0.87
CA GLU A 198 -4.46 20.73 -0.05
C GLU A 198 -4.74 20.20 -1.46
N LYS A 199 -3.95 19.24 -1.96
CA LYS A 199 -4.14 18.67 -3.31
C LYS A 199 -5.39 17.79 -3.44
N GLU A 200 -5.67 16.94 -2.44
CA GLU A 200 -6.92 16.14 -2.43
C GLU A 200 -8.17 17.04 -2.27
N LYS A 201 -8.07 18.15 -1.53
CA LYS A 201 -9.15 19.16 -1.42
C LYS A 201 -9.34 19.95 -2.72
N GLU A 202 -8.29 20.22 -3.47
CA GLU A 202 -8.37 20.91 -4.77
C GLU A 202 -8.98 20.02 -5.87
N GLU A 203 -8.57 18.76 -5.94
CA GLU A 203 -9.11 17.80 -6.91
C GLU A 203 -10.59 17.49 -6.65
N GLY A 204 -11.00 17.29 -5.39
CA GLY A 204 -12.41 17.09 -5.04
C GLY A 204 -13.30 18.32 -5.31
N LYS A 205 -12.77 19.54 -5.14
CA LYS A 205 -13.49 20.79 -5.48
C LYS A 205 -13.56 21.04 -6.99
N ALA A 206 -12.61 20.52 -7.77
CA ALA A 206 -12.63 20.61 -9.23
C ALA A 206 -13.68 19.67 -9.82
N GLU A 207 -13.81 18.46 -9.28
CA GLU A 207 -14.82 17.48 -9.68
C GLU A 207 -16.24 17.93 -9.31
N GLU A 208 -16.47 18.48 -8.11
CA GLU A 208 -17.79 18.99 -7.69
C GLU A 208 -18.26 20.20 -8.53
N LYS A 209 -17.32 21.02 -9.04
CA LYS A 209 -17.61 22.13 -9.95
C LYS A 209 -17.86 21.71 -11.39
N ALA A 210 -17.33 20.56 -11.81
CA ALA A 210 -17.56 20.02 -13.14
C ALA A 210 -18.94 19.37 -13.25
N ASP A 211 -19.39 18.70 -12.17
CA ASP A 211 -20.69 18.03 -12.08
C ASP A 211 -21.84 19.05 -12.10
N ARG A 212 -21.74 20.14 -11.31
CA ARG A 212 -22.75 21.22 -11.28
C ARG A 212 -22.94 22.01 -12.58
N ARG A 213 -22.03 21.89 -13.55
CA ARG A 213 -22.13 22.58 -14.85
C ARG A 213 -22.78 21.73 -15.94
N GLN A 214 -23.09 20.47 -15.65
CA GLN A 214 -23.77 19.58 -16.60
C GLN A 214 -25.28 19.49 -16.35
N ASP A 215 -25.76 20.09 -15.25
CA ASP A 215 -27.18 20.11 -14.84
C ASP A 215 -27.89 21.48 -15.04
N GLU A 216 -27.24 22.45 -15.69
CA GLU A 216 -27.82 23.75 -16.13
C GLU A 216 -27.91 23.86 -17.65
#